data_AF-A0A6N0HP25-F1
#
_entry.id   AF-A0A6N0HP25-F1
#
_cell.length_a   1.000
_cell.length_b   1.000
_cell.length_c   1.000
_cell.angle_alpha   90.00
_cell.angle_beta   90.00
_cell.angle_gamma   90.00
#
_symmetry.space_group_name_H-M   'P 1'
#
loop_
_entity.id
_entity.type
_entity.pdbx_description
1 polymer ?
#
loop_
_entity_poly.entity_id
_entity_poly.type
_entity_poly.pdbx_seq_one_letter_code
_entity_poly.pdbx_strand_id
1 'polypeptide(L)' 'MDLRKIVITEKGSDFDFVIRCLSPKYGFDEDPVTGSAFTQLVSYWSKKLDKNNLIAKQFSKRDGRVKCQHLD' A
#
# COMPACT_ATOMS: atom_id res chain seq x y z
N MET A 1 -15.85 15.20 -4.63
CA MET A 1 -14.82 14.48 -3.85
C MET A 1 -13.47 14.86 -4.44
N ASP A 2 -12.67 15.67 -3.75
CA ASP A 2 -11.34 16.07 -4.24
C ASP A 2 -10.34 14.92 -3.99
N LEU A 3 -10.36 13.91 -4.86
CA LEU A 3 -9.50 12.74 -4.74
C LEU A 3 -8.04 13.12 -5.02
N ARG A 4 -7.21 13.18 -3.98
CA ARG A 4 -5.78 13.50 -4.07
C ARG A 4 -4.95 12.35 -4.63
N LYS A 5 -5.26 11.11 -4.24
CA LYS A 5 -4.59 9.88 -4.66
C LYS A 5 -5.59 8.75 -4.83
N ILE A 6 -5.29 7.80 -5.71
CA ILE A 6 -6.02 6.54 -5.88
C ILE A 6 -5.07 5.42 -5.49
N VAL A 7 -5.50 4.54 -4.58
CA VAL A 7 -4.72 3.38 -4.16
C VAL A 7 -5.43 2.12 -4.59
N ILE A 8 -4.73 1.28 -5.35
CA ILE A 8 -5.20 -0.03 -5.79
C ILE A 8 -4.43 -1.06 -4.98
N THR A 9 -5.10 -2.08 -4.44
CA THR A 9 -4.47 -3.13 -3.63
C THR A 9 -5.06 -4.51 -3.91
N GLU A 10 -4.21 -5.52 -3.78
CA GLU A 10 -4.56 -6.93 -3.92
C GLU A 10 -3.75 -7.77 -2.91
N LYS A 11 -4.22 -8.99 -2.64
CA LYS A 11 -3.42 -9.98 -1.91
C LYS A 11 -2.22 -10.36 -2.77
N GLY A 12 -1.03 -10.42 -2.18
CA GLY A 12 0.18 -10.81 -2.92
C GLY A 12 0.37 -12.32 -2.98
N SER A 13 1.16 -12.79 -3.95
CA SER A 13 1.70 -14.15 -4.01
C SER A 13 2.89 -14.33 -3.06
N ASP A 14 3.86 -13.42 -3.17
CA ASP A 14 5.14 -13.45 -2.43
C ASP A 14 5.18 -12.44 -1.27
N PHE A 15 4.10 -11.67 -1.12
CA PHE A 15 3.90 -10.61 -0.12
C PHE A 15 2.50 -10.79 0.45
N ASP A 16 2.26 -10.34 1.68
CA ASP A 16 0.92 -10.42 2.28
C ASP A 16 -0.09 -9.58 1.48
N PHE A 17 0.33 -8.39 1.02
CA PHE A 17 -0.44 -7.60 0.07
C PHE A 17 0.46 -6.70 -0.80
N VAL A 18 -0.10 -6.27 -1.93
CA VAL A 18 0.56 -5.39 -2.89
C VAL A 18 -0.29 -4.18 -3.19
N ILE A 19 0.36 -3.08 -3.58
CA ILE A 19 -0.30 -1.81 -3.87
C ILE A 19 0.28 -1.08 -5.08
N ARG A 20 -0.52 -0.20 -5.67
CA ARG A 20 -0.08 0.90 -6.55
C ARG A 20 -0.75 2.20 -6.09
N CYS A 21 -0.02 3.31 -6.15
CA CYS A 21 -0.51 4.61 -5.69
C CYS A 21 -0.45 5.64 -6.82
N LEU A 22 -1.61 5.93 -7.41
CA LEU A 22 -1.75 6.87 -8.53
C LEU A 22 -2.03 8.27 -8.01
N SER A 23 -1.31 9.25 -8.54
CA SER A 23 -1.33 10.64 -8.05
C SER A 23 -1.43 11.68 -9.18
N PRO A 24 -2.31 11.50 -10.20
CA PRO A 24 -2.30 12.33 -11.42
C PRO A 24 -2.49 13.83 -11.15
N LYS A 25 -3.19 14.19 -10.06
CA LYS A 25 -3.38 15.60 -9.66
C LYS A 25 -2.09 16.31 -9.25
N TYR A 26 -1.05 15.57 -8.90
CA TYR A 26 0.25 16.12 -8.51
C TYR A 26 1.23 16.23 -9.69
N GLY A 27 0.76 16.00 -10.94
CA GLY A 27 1.58 16.14 -12.14
C GLY A 27 2.48 14.93 -12.43
N PHE A 28 2.27 13.81 -11.75
CA PHE A 28 2.94 12.54 -12.03
C PHE A 28 1.99 11.36 -11.87
N ASP A 29 2.22 10.30 -12.62
CA ASP A 29 1.29 9.17 -12.68
C ASP A 29 1.28 8.36 -11.38
N GLU A 30 2.45 8.11 -10.81
CA GLU A 30 2.61 7.16 -9.70
C GLU A 30 3.66 7.62 -8.69
N ASP A 31 3.28 7.54 -7.41
CA ASP A 31 4.18 7.77 -6.29
C ASP A 31 5.09 6.54 -6.11
N PRO A 32 6.42 6.69 -5.97
CA PRO A 32 7.33 5.56 -5.85
C PRO A 32 7.10 4.71 -4.58
N VAL A 33 6.88 5.34 -3.41
CA VAL A 33 6.53 4.67 -2.14
C VAL A 33 5.72 5.62 -1.26
N THR A 34 4.49 5.23 -0.90
CA THR A 34 3.55 6.10 -0.19
C THR A 34 3.24 5.58 1.21
N GLY A 35 3.99 6.05 2.22
CA GLY A 35 3.82 5.62 3.62
C GLY A 35 2.38 5.79 4.16
N SER A 36 1.68 6.87 3.79
CA SER A 36 0.30 7.13 4.24
C SER A 36 -0.76 6.18 3.63
N ALA A 37 -0.43 5.50 2.52
CA ALA A 37 -1.28 4.44 1.98
C ALA A 37 -1.15 3.17 2.84
N PHE A 38 0.07 2.84 3.26
CA PHE A 38 0.32 1.67 4.11
C PHE A 38 -0.36 1.78 5.48
N THR A 39 -0.41 2.96 6.12
CA THR A 39 -1.06 3.09 7.44
C THR A 39 -2.54 2.70 7.42
N GLN A 40 -3.24 2.96 6.32
CA GLN A 40 -4.64 2.55 6.15
C GLN A 40 -4.77 1.09 5.74
N LEU A 41 -3.93 0.64 4.80
CA LEU A 41 -4.02 -0.72 4.25
C LEU A 41 -3.54 -1.81 5.20
N VAL A 42 -2.61 -1.49 6.11
CA VAL A 42 -2.15 -2.43 7.13
C VAL A 42 -3.29 -2.87 8.03
N SER A 43 -4.14 -1.94 8.51
CA SER A 43 -5.30 -2.33 9.34
C SER A 43 -6.32 -3.15 8.55
N TYR A 44 -6.55 -2.82 7.27
CA TYR A 44 -7.45 -3.59 6.42
C TYR A 44 -6.96 -5.02 6.18
N TRP A 45 -5.71 -5.18 5.75
CA TRP A 45 -5.13 -6.49 5.42
C TRP A 45 -4.82 -7.31 6.65
N SER A 46 -4.44 -6.68 7.78
CA SER A 46 -4.25 -7.36 9.05
C SER A 46 -5.50 -8.13 9.46
N LYS A 47 -6.66 -7.46 9.43
CA LYS A 47 -7.96 -8.08 9.74
C LYS A 47 -8.37 -9.14 8.71
N LYS A 48 -8.07 -8.91 7.43
CA LYS A 48 -8.45 -9.82 6.35
C LYS A 48 -7.59 -11.10 6.28
N LEU A 49 -6.35 -11.02 6.75
CA LEU A 49 -5.38 -12.12 6.74
C LEU A 49 -5.15 -12.75 8.11
N ASP A 50 -5.74 -12.20 9.16
CA ASP A 50 -5.53 -12.58 10.56
C ASP A 50 -4.04 -12.58 10.94
N LYS A 51 -3.36 -11.45 10.64
CA LYS A 51 -1.92 -11.27 10.86
C LYS A 51 -1.60 -9.85 11.33
N ASN A 52 -0.77 -9.72 12.35
CA ASN A 52 -0.31 -8.39 12.83
C ASN A 52 1.00 -7.95 12.17
N ASN A 53 1.87 -8.88 11.77
CA ASN A 53 3.10 -8.56 11.03
C ASN A 53 2.87 -8.87 9.56
N LEU A 54 3.05 -7.87 8.70
CA LEU A 54 2.77 -7.94 7.28
C LEU A 54 3.99 -7.48 6.49
N ILE A 55 4.28 -8.17 5.39
CA ILE A 55 5.25 -7.74 4.39
C ILE A 55 4.48 -7.32 3.15
N ALA A 56 4.62 -6.05 2.79
CA ALA A 56 3.87 -5.46 1.69
C ALA A 56 4.79 -4.91 0.60
N LYS A 57 4.27 -4.82 -0.62
CA LYS A 57 5.01 -4.28 -1.77
C LYS A 57 4.21 -3.21 -2.51
N GLN A 58 4.81 -2.05 -2.74
CA GLN A 58 4.32 -1.06 -3.70
C GLN A 58 5.03 -1.27 -5.03
N PHE A 59 4.26 -1.65 -6.05
CA PHE A 59 4.76 -1.67 -7.41
C PHE A 59 4.86 -0.25 -7.93
N SER A 60 6.06 0.17 -8.27
CA SER A 60 6.34 1.45 -8.90
C SER A 60 7.66 1.35 -9.66
N LYS A 61 8.07 2.40 -10.38
CA LYS A 61 9.36 2.44 -11.09
C LYS A 61 10.58 2.16 -10.18
N ARG A 62 10.50 2.44 -8.88
CA ARG A 62 11.63 2.27 -7.95
C ARG A 62 11.57 0.98 -7.14
N ASP A 63 10.44 0.27 -7.21
CA ASP A 63 10.06 -0.80 -6.29
C ASP A 63 10.07 -0.34 -4.80
N GLY A 64 9.16 -0.89 -4.01
CA GLY A 64 8.99 -0.46 -2.61
C GLY A 64 8.55 -1.61 -1.75
N ARG A 65 9.42 -2.10 -0.87
CA ARG A 65 9.07 -3.16 0.10
C ARG A 65 8.98 -2.55 1.49
N VAL A 66 7.89 -2.85 2.19
CA VAL A 66 7.63 -2.31 3.52
C VAL A 66 7.28 -3.46 4.46
N LYS A 67 7.95 -3.49 5.62
CA LYS A 67 7.53 -4.31 6.75
C LYS A 67 6.62 -3.47 7.63
N CYS A 68 5.45 -3.99 7.92
CA CYS A 68 4.44 -3.29 8.71
C CYS A 68 4.02 -4.13 9.90
N GLN A 69 3.72 -3.45 11.00
CA GLN A 69 3.13 -4.05 12.17
C GLN A 69 1.82 -3.31 12.47
N HIS A 70 0.71 -4.04 12.52
CA HIS A 70 -0.52 -3.53 13.11
C HIS A 70 -0.37 -3.59 14.63
N LEU A 71 -0.43 -2.42 15.26
CA LEU A 71 -0.53 -2.28 16.70
C LEU A 71 -2.01 -2.10 17.00
N ASP A 72 -2.57 -3.02 17.80
CA ASP A 72 -3.97 -3.00 18.22
C ASP A 72 -4.34 -1.71 18.97
#